data_AF-A0A1Q2L4H8-F1
#
_entry.id   AF-A0A1Q2L4H8-F1
#
_cell.length_a   1.000
_cell.length_b   1.000
_cell.length_c   1.000
_cell.angle_alpha   90.00
_cell.angle_beta   90.00
_cell.angle_gamma   90.00
#
_symmetry.space_group_name_H-M   'P 1'
#
loop_
_entity.id
_entity.type
_entity.pdbx_description
1 polymer ?
#
loop_
_entity_poly.entity_id
_entity_poly.type
_entity_poly.pdbx_seq_one_letter_code
_entity_poly.pdbx_strand_id
1 'polypeptide(L)'
;MEVESAVINIKKKGQITLPVAFRTALGLEEDDQLEVSLEDGRVVLTPVITIAKDQAWFWKKEWQEGEREAQHDIDTGNVKSFTDVEDAIASLRNGE
;
A
#
# COMPACT_ATOMS: atom_id res chain seq x y z
N MET A 1 13.27 6.48 -20.98
CA MET A 1 13.11 5.38 -20.01
C MET A 1 12.95 4.12 -20.84
N GLU A 2 13.85 3.16 -20.68
CA GLU A 2 13.77 1.91 -21.42
C GLU A 2 12.55 1.13 -20.92
N VAL A 3 11.67 0.70 -21.83
CA VAL A 3 10.49 -0.09 -21.47
C VAL A 3 10.88 -1.55 -21.60
N GLU A 4 11.08 -2.22 -20.47
CA GLU A 4 11.32 -3.66 -20.47
C GLU A 4 10.06 -4.35 -21.03
N SER A 5 10.23 -5.18 -22.05
CA SER A 5 9.12 -5.87 -22.71
C SER A 5 9.52 -7.29 -23.07
N ALA A 6 8.56 -8.20 -22.99
CA ALA A 6 8.73 -9.59 -23.40
C ALA A 6 7.48 -10.06 -24.14
N VAL A 7 7.67 -10.83 -25.20
CA VAL A 7 6.57 -11.50 -25.90
C VAL A 7 6.29 -12.82 -25.19
N ILE A 8 5.05 -13.01 -24.76
CA ILE A 8 4.59 -14.23 -24.10
C ILE A 8 3.39 -14.82 -24.86
N ASN A 9 3.14 -16.11 -24.68
CA ASN A 9 2.00 -16.79 -25.27
C ASN A 9 0.96 -17.13 -24.21
N ILE A 10 -0.31 -16.99 -24.58
CA ILE A 10 -1.43 -17.49 -23.80
C ILE A 10 -1.45 -19.03 -23.93
N LYS A 11 -1.43 -19.72 -22.80
CA LYS A 11 -1.55 -21.17 -22.69
C LYS A 11 -3.01 -21.58 -22.57
N LYS A 12 -3.26 -22.88 -22.36
CA LYS A 12 -4.60 -23.41 -22.11
C LYS A 12 -5.33 -22.62 -21.02
N LYS A 13 -6.64 -22.45 -21.18
CA LYS A 13 -7.51 -21.73 -20.22
C LYS A 13 -7.12 -20.27 -19.96
N GLY A 14 -6.38 -19.62 -20.87
CA GLY A 14 -6.04 -18.20 -20.72
C GLY A 14 -4.83 -17.93 -19.81
N GLN A 15 -4.10 -18.95 -19.37
CA GLN A 15 -2.95 -18.77 -18.49
C GLN A 15 -1.78 -18.09 -19.21
N ILE A 16 -1.14 -17.13 -18.55
CA ILE A 16 0.11 -16.51 -18.99
C ILE A 16 1.20 -16.79 -17.96
N THR A 17 2.45 -16.78 -18.40
CA THR A 17 3.61 -16.91 -17.51
C THR A 17 4.37 -15.61 -17.52
N LEU A 18 4.41 -14.91 -16.38
CA LEU A 18 5.20 -13.70 -16.22
C LEU A 18 6.69 -14.07 -16.15
N PRO A 19 7.56 -13.54 -17.03
CA PRO A 19 8.98 -13.86 -17.01
C PRO A 19 9.65 -13.51 -15.67
N VAL A 20 10.75 -14.19 -15.34
CA VAL A 20 11.46 -14.02 -14.05
C VAL A 20 11.86 -12.55 -13.81
N ALA A 21 12.37 -11.86 -14.83
CA ALA A 21 12.83 -10.47 -14.68
C ALA A 21 11.72 -9.53 -14.15
N PHE A 22 10.52 -9.62 -14.70
CA PHE A 22 9.37 -8.83 -14.26
C PHE A 22 8.91 -9.20 -12.84
N ARG A 23 8.92 -10.51 -12.49
CA ARG A 23 8.58 -10.95 -11.13
C ARG A 23 9.56 -10.40 -10.10
N THR A 24 10.85 -10.49 -10.38
CA THR A 24 11.90 -9.96 -9.50
C THR A 24 11.83 -8.45 -9.37
N ALA A 25 11.60 -7.73 -10.48
CA ALA A 25 11.48 -6.27 -10.47
C ALA A 25 10.26 -5.78 -9.66
N LEU A 26 9.16 -6.55 -9.66
CA LEU A 26 7.94 -6.25 -8.92
C LEU A 26 7.90 -6.88 -7.51
N GLY A 27 8.90 -7.68 -7.13
CA GLY A 27 8.93 -8.39 -5.85
C GLY A 27 7.83 -9.44 -5.70
N LEU A 28 7.37 -10.04 -6.81
CA LEU A 28 6.25 -10.99 -6.81
C LEU A 28 6.70 -12.41 -6.44
N GLU A 29 5.97 -13.04 -5.52
CA GLU A 29 6.15 -14.42 -5.08
C GLU A 29 4.99 -15.33 -5.53
N GLU A 30 5.06 -16.61 -5.18
CA GLU A 30 3.93 -17.53 -5.41
C GLU A 30 2.71 -17.07 -4.57
N ASP A 31 1.51 -17.25 -5.11
CA ASP A 31 0.22 -16.84 -4.51
C ASP A 31 -0.03 -15.33 -4.37
N ASP A 32 0.89 -14.46 -4.79
CA ASP A 32 0.62 -13.02 -4.90
C ASP A 32 -0.53 -12.72 -5.88
N GLN A 33 -1.32 -11.70 -5.53
CA GLN A 33 -2.49 -11.29 -6.30
C GLN A 33 -2.19 -10.09 -7.18
N LEU A 34 -2.73 -10.13 -8.39
CA LEU A 34 -2.67 -9.04 -9.35
C LEU A 34 -4.10 -8.60 -9.69
N GLU A 35 -4.35 -7.30 -9.62
CA GLU A 35 -5.49 -6.69 -10.29
C GLU A 35 -5.23 -6.64 -11.79
N VAL A 36 -6.28 -6.93 -12.57
CA VAL A 36 -6.24 -6.86 -14.04
C VAL A 36 -7.18 -5.76 -14.49
N SER A 37 -6.64 -4.68 -15.06
CA SER A 37 -7.41 -3.58 -15.65
C SER A 37 -7.19 -3.51 -17.17
N LEU A 38 -8.15 -2.90 -17.88
CA LEU A 38 -8.06 -2.60 -19.30
C LEU A 38 -7.98 -1.09 -19.48
N GLU A 39 -6.83 -0.59 -19.87
CA GLU A 39 -6.52 0.84 -19.99
C GLU A 39 -5.95 1.11 -21.38
N ASP A 40 -6.59 2.01 -22.15
CA ASP A 40 -6.15 2.40 -23.50
C ASP A 40 -5.86 1.21 -24.44
N GLY A 41 -6.67 0.15 -24.36
CA GLY A 41 -6.50 -1.08 -25.14
C GLY A 41 -5.36 -1.98 -24.68
N ARG A 42 -4.79 -1.74 -23.49
CA ARG A 42 -3.73 -2.52 -22.87
C ARG A 42 -4.26 -3.23 -21.63
N VAL A 43 -3.80 -4.46 -21.42
CA VAL A 43 -3.97 -5.13 -20.13
C VAL A 43 -2.89 -4.62 -19.18
N VAL A 44 -3.30 -4.03 -18.06
CA VAL A 44 -2.40 -3.59 -16.99
C VAL A 44 -2.57 -4.54 -15.82
N LEU A 45 -1.44 -5.00 -15.29
CA LEU A 45 -1.37 -5.90 -14.14
C LEU A 45 -0.75 -5.13 -12.98
N THR A 46 -1.51 -4.98 -11.90
CA THR A 46 -1.10 -4.20 -10.73
C THR A 46 -1.02 -5.13 -9.53
N PRO A 47 0.15 -5.27 -8.85
CA PRO A 47 0.23 -6.02 -7.60
C PRO A 47 -0.74 -5.47 -6.56
N VAL A 48 -1.52 -6.35 -5.94
CA VAL A 48 -2.49 -5.98 -4.90
C VAL A 48 -2.31 -6.84 -3.67
N ILE A 49 -2.60 -6.24 -2.53
CA ILE A 49 -2.55 -6.89 -1.22
C ILE A 49 -4.00 -7.11 -0.77
N THR A 50 -4.36 -8.33 -0.41
CA THR A 50 -5.68 -8.61 0.15
C THR A 50 -5.67 -8.37 1.65
N ILE A 51 -6.67 -7.61 2.10
CA ILE A 51 -6.80 -7.17 3.48
C ILE A 51 -8.10 -7.74 4.04
N ALA A 52 -8.02 -8.32 5.24
CA ALA A 52 -9.20 -8.82 5.92
C ALA A 52 -10.23 -7.70 6.09
N LYS A 53 -11.52 -8.00 5.91
CA LYS A 53 -12.59 -6.97 5.85
C LYS A 53 -12.66 -6.13 7.13
N ASP A 54 -12.36 -6.73 8.27
CA ASP A 54 -12.30 -6.10 9.59
C ASP A 54 -11.07 -5.18 9.78
N GLN A 55 -10.08 -5.27 8.89
CA GLN A 55 -8.89 -4.40 8.86
C GLN A 55 -8.90 -3.41 7.69
N ALA A 56 -9.85 -3.55 6.75
CA ALA A 56 -9.96 -2.69 5.57
C ALA A 56 -10.26 -1.21 5.93
N TRP A 57 -10.76 -0.93 7.14
CA TRP A 57 -11.03 0.44 7.58
C TRP A 57 -9.78 1.30 7.64
N PHE A 58 -8.61 0.73 7.96
CA PHE A 58 -7.34 1.44 8.04
C PHE A 58 -6.94 2.05 6.68
N TRP A 59 -7.37 1.40 5.59
CA TRP A 59 -7.06 1.79 4.22
C TRP A 59 -8.10 2.72 3.59
N LYS A 60 -9.09 3.18 4.37
CA LYS A 60 -10.00 4.22 3.90
C LYS A 60 -9.25 5.54 3.73
N LYS A 61 -9.64 6.32 2.72
CA LYS A 61 -8.96 7.58 2.37
C LYS A 61 -8.87 8.54 3.54
N GLU A 62 -9.93 8.63 4.35
CA GLU A 62 -9.99 9.50 5.53
C GLU A 62 -8.95 9.12 6.58
N TRP A 63 -8.76 7.82 6.83
CA TRP A 63 -7.75 7.32 7.76
C TRP A 63 -6.33 7.52 7.26
N GLN A 64 -6.09 7.24 5.98
CA GLN A 64 -4.77 7.45 5.37
C GLN A 64 -4.36 8.93 5.31
N GLU A 65 -5.33 9.86 5.24
CA GLU A 65 -5.05 11.29 5.35
C GLU A 65 -4.64 11.68 6.77
N GLY A 66 -5.38 11.20 7.78
CA GLY A 66 -5.02 11.41 9.19
C GLY A 66 -3.63 10.85 9.54
N GLU A 67 -3.28 9.66 9.02
CA GLU A 67 -1.93 9.10 9.23
C GLU A 67 -0.83 9.94 8.57
N ARG A 68 -1.11 10.53 7.39
CA ARG A 68 -0.15 11.43 6.73
C ARG A 68 0.04 12.72 7.52
N GLU A 69 -1.03 13.28 8.06
CA GLU A 69 -0.98 14.46 8.93
C GLU A 69 -0.20 14.16 10.22
N ALA A 70 -0.52 13.05 10.89
CA ALA A 70 0.19 12.63 12.10
C ALA A 70 1.69 12.39 11.85
N GLN A 71 2.04 11.75 10.73
CA GLN A 71 3.44 11.56 10.35
C GLN A 71 4.14 12.90 10.07
N HIS A 72 3.46 13.84 9.43
CA HIS A 72 4.00 15.19 9.22
C HIS A 72 4.26 15.92 10.54
N ASP A 73 3.36 15.81 11.52
CA ASP A 73 3.53 16.38 12.85
C ASP A 73 4.74 15.76 13.58
N ILE A 74 4.93 14.44 13.48
CA ILE A 74 6.11 13.75 14.04
C ILE A 74 7.39 14.27 13.37
N ASP A 75 7.43 14.31 12.03
CA ASP A 75 8.62 14.69 11.26
C ASP A 75 9.01 16.15 11.50
N THR A 76 8.03 17.02 11.74
CA THR A 76 8.23 18.45 12.02
C THR A 76 8.42 18.76 13.50
N GLY A 77 8.32 17.75 14.37
CA GLY A 77 8.45 17.91 15.82
C GLY A 77 7.24 18.58 16.48
N ASN A 78 6.11 18.67 15.78
CA ASN A 78 4.81 19.10 16.31
C ASN A 78 4.15 17.99 17.16
N VAL A 79 4.94 17.42 18.09
CA VAL A 79 4.52 16.34 18.98
C VAL A 79 4.90 16.67 20.41
N LYS A 80 4.06 16.23 21.35
CA LYS A 80 4.28 16.40 22.78
C LYS A 80 4.63 15.05 23.40
N SER A 81 5.83 14.94 23.95
CA SER A 81 6.27 13.75 24.68
C SER A 81 6.12 13.96 26.19
N PHE A 82 5.69 12.93 26.90
CA PHE A 82 5.59 12.94 28.36
C PHE A 82 6.44 11.80 28.93
N THR A 83 7.09 12.06 30.06
CA THR A 83 7.85 11.04 30.81
C THR A 83 7.00 10.38 31.90
N ASP A 84 5.84 10.96 32.22
CA ASP A 84 4.91 10.50 33.25
C ASP A 84 3.48 10.42 32.70
N VAL A 85 2.75 9.39 33.13
CA VAL A 85 1.39 9.11 32.63
C VAL A 85 0.35 10.08 33.18
N GLU A 86 0.52 10.56 34.41
CA GLU A 86 -0.42 11.51 35.03
C GLU A 86 -0.34 12.87 34.32
N ASP A 87 0.86 13.30 33.94
CA ASP A 87 1.08 14.50 33.15
C ASP A 87 0.42 14.40 31.77
N ALA A 88 0.52 13.24 31.11
CA ALA A 88 -0.13 13.00 29.82
C ALA A 88 -1.67 13.06 29.94
N ILE A 89 -2.23 12.43 30.98
CA ILE A 89 -3.68 12.44 31.23
C ILE A 89 -4.17 13.86 31.56
N ALA A 90 -3.42 14.62 32.35
CA ALA A 90 -3.73 16.01 32.68
C ALA A 90 -3.80 16.87 31.41
N SER A 91 -2.86 16.71 30.48
CA SER A 91 -2.83 17.43 29.19
C SER A 91 -4.13 17.22 28.39
N LEU A 92 -4.56 15.96 28.25
CA LEU A 92 -5.77 15.61 27.49
C LEU A 92 -7.05 16.18 28.13
N ARG A 93 -7.11 16.23 29.47
CA ARG A 93 -8.26 16.78 30.19
C ARG A 93 -8.32 18.31 30.12
N ASN A 94 -7.17 18.96 30.05
CA ASN A 94 -7.06 20.41 30.07
C ASN A 94 -7.09 21.04 28.66
N GLY A 95 -6.94 20.21 27.61
CA GLY A 95 -6.99 20.67 26.21
C GLY A 95 -5.70 21.36 25.74
N GLU A 96 -4.57 21.04 26.36
CA GLU A 96 -3.22 21.53 26.05
C GLU A 96 -2.30 20.42 25.54
#